data_AF-A0A660T1C6-F1
#
_entry.id   AF-A0A660T1C6-F1
#
_cell.length_a   1.000
_cell.length_b   1.000
_cell.length_c   1.000
_cell.angle_alpha   90.00
_cell.angle_beta   90.00
_cell.angle_gamma   90.00
#
_symmetry.space_group_name_H-M   'P 1'
#
loop_
_entity.id
_entity.type
_entity.pdbx_description
1 polymer ?
#
loop_
_entity_poly.entity_id
_entity_poly.type
_entity_poly.pdbx_seq_one_letter_code
_entity_poly.pdbx_strand_id
1 'polypeptide(L)'
;MEGCMSVNFREDGLQLYNEGRYSAALEIFLAEETDPAEDTELAYYMGLCHSRLGERDDAIRLLHQVVGSDSLLVRLYQARMLLSWLLVENNDIEGAELQLREVLQEGFESPQAWSALGYCQWRRGRTDLALESYREALKLDDGNPNAVNGLGYLLADSGEDPLAAIELCRKAVETAPENMAYRDSLGWALFRAGKTSEAIYYLTEALSNRPGDDIIKGHLEAVRTHEQPDSKI
;
A
#
# COMPACT_ATOMS: atom_id res chain seq x y z
N MET A 1 -13.89 -47.02 -24.33
CA MET A 1 -14.37 -45.63 -24.47
C MET A 1 -13.92 -44.89 -23.23
N GLU A 2 -12.65 -44.48 -23.21
CA GLU A 2 -12.16 -43.53 -22.21
C GLU A 2 -12.45 -42.15 -22.79
N GLY A 3 -13.41 -41.45 -22.17
CA GLY A 3 -13.63 -40.05 -22.45
C GLY A 3 -12.41 -39.29 -21.97
N CYS A 4 -11.53 -38.90 -22.88
CA CYS A 4 -10.47 -37.95 -22.60
C CYS A 4 -11.18 -36.64 -22.22
N MET A 5 -11.32 -36.37 -20.92
CA MET A 5 -11.70 -35.03 -20.48
C MET A 5 -10.59 -34.12 -21.00
N SER A 6 -10.93 -33.24 -21.92
CA SER A 6 -10.01 -32.18 -22.35
C SER A 6 -9.64 -31.39 -21.10
N VAL A 7 -8.38 -31.46 -20.68
CA VAL A 7 -7.87 -30.63 -19.59
C VAL A 7 -8.04 -29.19 -20.03
N ASN A 8 -8.89 -28.45 -19.34
CA ASN A 8 -9.07 -27.03 -19.57
C ASN A 8 -8.20 -26.30 -18.55
N PHE A 9 -6.89 -26.23 -18.82
CA PHE A 9 -5.90 -25.64 -17.92
C PHE A 9 -6.37 -24.28 -17.36
N ARG A 10 -6.94 -23.45 -18.23
CA ARG A 10 -7.46 -22.14 -17.83
C ARG A 10 -8.58 -22.25 -16.80
N GLU A 11 -9.61 -23.04 -17.07
CA GLU A 11 -10.75 -23.19 -16.16
C GLU A 11 -10.35 -23.84 -14.83
N ASP A 12 -9.53 -24.88 -14.87
CA ASP A 12 -9.03 -25.58 -13.69
C ASP A 12 -8.15 -24.66 -12.82
N GLY A 13 -7.24 -23.90 -13.45
CA GLY A 13 -6.39 -22.93 -12.77
C GLY A 13 -7.19 -21.81 -12.13
N LEU A 14 -8.21 -21.30 -12.83
CA LEU A 14 -9.12 -20.27 -12.29
C LEU A 14 -9.95 -20.80 -11.12
N GLN A 15 -10.42 -22.04 -11.18
CA GLN A 15 -11.12 -22.66 -10.06
C GLN A 15 -10.22 -22.72 -8.83
N LEU A 16 -8.99 -23.23 -8.98
CA LEU A 16 -8.02 -23.30 -7.88
C LEU A 16 -7.66 -21.92 -7.32
N TYR A 17 -7.53 -20.92 -8.19
CA TYR A 17 -7.31 -19.53 -7.78
C TYR A 17 -8.46 -19.02 -6.91
N ASN A 18 -9.71 -19.25 -7.34
CA ASN A 18 -10.91 -18.84 -6.59
C ASN A 18 -11.06 -19.59 -5.26
N GLU A 19 -10.55 -20.82 -5.17
CA GLU A 19 -10.46 -21.60 -3.93
C GLU A 19 -9.31 -21.13 -3.00
N GLY A 20 -8.50 -20.14 -3.42
CA GLY A 20 -7.34 -19.65 -2.68
C GLY A 20 -6.13 -20.59 -2.73
N ARG A 21 -6.15 -21.59 -3.62
CA ARG A 21 -5.09 -22.59 -3.80
C ARG A 21 -4.06 -22.07 -4.81
N TYR A 22 -3.43 -20.94 -4.50
CA TYR A 22 -2.61 -20.18 -5.45
C TYR A 22 -1.42 -20.96 -6.02
N SER A 23 -0.74 -21.77 -5.20
CA SER A 23 0.37 -22.61 -5.69
C SER A 23 -0.10 -23.67 -6.69
N ALA A 24 -1.23 -24.34 -6.42
CA ALA A 24 -1.80 -25.31 -7.35
C ALA A 24 -2.34 -24.64 -8.62
N ALA A 25 -2.97 -23.47 -8.49
CA ALA A 25 -3.42 -22.68 -9.64
C ALA A 25 -2.23 -22.31 -10.54
N LEU A 26 -1.12 -21.86 -9.95
CA LEU A 26 0.10 -21.51 -10.67
C LEU A 26 0.71 -22.71 -11.40
N GLU A 27 0.75 -23.89 -10.77
CA GLU A 27 1.20 -25.13 -11.42
C GLU A 27 0.36 -25.45 -12.67
N ILE A 28 -0.97 -25.28 -12.59
CA ILE A 28 -1.87 -25.51 -13.73
C ILE A 28 -1.65 -24.46 -14.83
N PHE A 29 -1.50 -23.18 -14.49
CA PHE A 29 -1.23 -22.12 -15.46
C PHE A 29 0.11 -22.32 -16.19
N LEU A 30 1.15 -22.76 -15.47
CA LEU A 30 2.46 -23.06 -16.07
C LEU A 30 2.40 -24.28 -17.02
N ALA A 31 1.50 -25.23 -16.77
CA ALA A 31 1.30 -26.41 -17.62
C ALA A 31 0.60 -26.10 -18.96
N GLU A 32 0.05 -24.89 -19.14
CA GLU A 32 -0.56 -24.45 -20.41
C GLU A 32 0.49 -24.20 -21.50
N GLU A 33 1.80 -24.18 -21.16
CA GLU A 33 2.93 -23.97 -22.08
C GLU A 33 2.79 -22.74 -23.00
N THR A 34 1.97 -21.77 -22.58
CA THR A 34 1.73 -20.50 -23.27
C THR A 34 2.58 -19.42 -22.62
N ASP A 35 3.26 -18.61 -23.43
CA ASP A 35 4.05 -17.48 -22.92
C ASP A 35 3.09 -16.41 -22.35
N PRO A 36 3.17 -16.07 -21.05
CA PRO A 36 2.35 -14.99 -20.49
C PRO A 36 2.55 -13.63 -21.16
N ALA A 37 3.69 -13.41 -21.84
CA ALA A 37 3.91 -12.21 -22.64
C ALA A 37 2.97 -12.11 -23.86
N GLU A 38 2.46 -13.25 -24.34
CA GLU A 38 1.51 -13.35 -25.46
C GLU A 38 0.06 -13.48 -24.97
N ASP A 39 -0.16 -13.89 -23.71
CA ASP A 39 -1.47 -13.98 -23.08
C ASP A 39 -1.56 -13.17 -21.78
N THR A 40 -2.15 -11.98 -21.92
CA THR A 40 -2.37 -11.01 -20.84
C THR A 40 -3.27 -11.52 -19.71
N GLU A 41 -4.20 -12.43 -20.00
CA GLU A 41 -5.06 -13.02 -18.98
C GLU A 41 -4.27 -14.02 -18.15
N LEU A 42 -3.44 -14.84 -18.79
CA LEU A 42 -2.53 -15.75 -18.12
C LEU A 42 -1.53 -14.99 -17.24
N ALA A 43 -0.89 -13.94 -17.79
CA ALA A 43 0.01 -13.07 -17.03
C ALA A 43 -0.69 -12.43 -15.82
N TYR A 44 -1.95 -12.02 -15.99
CA TYR A 44 -2.76 -11.47 -14.91
C TYR A 44 -2.95 -12.46 -13.77
N TYR A 45 -3.47 -13.66 -14.03
CA TYR A 45 -3.73 -14.63 -12.96
C TYR A 45 -2.45 -15.19 -12.34
N MET A 46 -1.40 -15.42 -13.13
CA MET A 46 -0.10 -15.82 -12.59
C MET A 46 0.49 -14.72 -11.71
N GLY A 47 0.43 -13.44 -12.12
CA GLY A 47 0.89 -12.31 -11.32
C GLY A 47 0.15 -12.20 -9.98
N LEU A 48 -1.17 -12.45 -9.97
CA LEU A 48 -1.96 -12.51 -8.74
C LEU A 48 -1.53 -13.69 -7.84
N CYS A 49 -1.31 -14.89 -8.42
CA CYS A 49 -0.82 -16.05 -7.67
C CYS A 49 0.52 -15.76 -7.01
N HIS A 50 1.51 -15.29 -7.78
CA HIS A 50 2.84 -14.93 -7.27
C HIS A 50 2.74 -13.88 -6.16
N SER A 51 1.88 -12.85 -6.32
CA SER A 51 1.65 -11.86 -5.27
C SER A 51 1.10 -12.47 -3.99
N ARG A 52 0.18 -13.45 -4.08
CA ARG A 52 -0.39 -14.14 -2.92
C ARG A 52 0.58 -15.11 -2.24
N LEU A 53 1.54 -15.65 -3.00
CA LEU A 53 2.60 -16.52 -2.51
C LEU A 53 3.79 -15.74 -1.93
N GLY A 54 3.83 -14.42 -2.08
CA GLY A 54 4.95 -13.58 -1.65
C GLY A 54 6.13 -13.58 -2.62
N GLU A 55 5.96 -14.15 -3.81
CA GLU A 55 6.94 -14.22 -4.89
C GLU A 55 6.95 -12.89 -5.65
N ARG A 56 7.50 -11.89 -4.97
CA ARG A 56 7.37 -10.47 -5.32
C ARG A 56 7.90 -10.12 -6.71
N ASP A 57 9.07 -10.62 -7.07
CA ASP A 57 9.74 -10.26 -8.32
C ASP A 57 8.96 -10.77 -9.54
N ASP A 58 8.45 -12.00 -9.47
CA ASP A 58 7.61 -12.58 -10.53
C ASP A 58 6.26 -11.87 -10.64
N ALA A 59 5.65 -11.54 -9.49
CA ALA A 59 4.41 -10.76 -9.47
C ALA A 59 4.59 -9.40 -10.18
N ILE A 60 5.65 -8.65 -9.84
CA ILE A 60 5.97 -7.36 -10.46
C ILE A 60 6.18 -7.53 -11.97
N ARG A 61 7.00 -8.50 -12.37
CA ARG A 61 7.31 -8.77 -13.79
C ARG A 61 6.05 -9.07 -14.61
N LEU A 62 5.19 -9.96 -14.13
CA LEU A 62 3.97 -10.36 -14.84
C LEU A 62 2.94 -9.23 -14.86
N LEU A 63 2.77 -8.48 -13.77
CA LEU A 63 1.86 -7.33 -13.75
C LEU A 63 2.32 -6.20 -14.67
N HIS A 64 3.63 -6.02 -14.87
CA HIS A 64 4.14 -5.11 -15.89
C HIS A 64 3.74 -5.52 -17.31
N GLN A 65 3.69 -6.82 -17.62
CA GLN A 65 3.18 -7.31 -18.91
C GLN A 65 1.70 -6.97 -19.07
N VAL A 66 0.89 -7.14 -18.01
CA VAL A 66 -0.54 -6.81 -18.04
C VAL A 66 -0.76 -5.34 -18.35
N VAL A 67 -0.10 -4.42 -17.62
CA VAL A 67 -0.32 -2.98 -17.79
C VAL A 67 0.31 -2.40 -19.07
N GLY A 68 1.18 -3.15 -19.74
CA GLY A 68 1.78 -2.79 -21.04
C GLY A 68 1.03 -3.33 -22.26
N SER A 69 -0.14 -3.93 -22.06
CA SER A 69 -0.88 -4.67 -23.09
C SER A 69 -2.31 -4.16 -23.30
N ASP A 70 -2.97 -4.62 -24.36
CA ASP A 70 -4.41 -4.41 -24.57
C ASP A 70 -5.21 -5.41 -23.71
N SER A 71 -5.33 -5.09 -22.42
CA SER A 71 -6.07 -5.89 -21.44
C SER A 71 -7.38 -5.21 -21.06
N LEU A 72 -8.30 -5.99 -20.48
CA LEU A 72 -9.58 -5.47 -19.99
C LEU A 72 -9.33 -4.36 -18.96
N LEU A 73 -10.07 -3.25 -19.10
CA LEU A 73 -9.96 -2.07 -18.23
C LEU A 73 -10.02 -2.41 -16.73
N VAL A 74 -10.87 -3.36 -16.34
CA VAL A 74 -10.96 -3.84 -14.94
C VAL A 74 -9.69 -4.56 -14.47
N ARG A 75 -9.04 -5.33 -15.35
CA ARG A 75 -7.76 -6.01 -15.05
C ARG A 75 -6.62 -5.02 -14.99
N LEU A 76 -6.60 -4.04 -15.90
CA LEU A 76 -5.63 -2.95 -15.86
C LEU A 76 -5.71 -2.19 -14.54
N TYR A 77 -6.91 -1.82 -14.09
CA TYR A 77 -7.11 -1.21 -12.77
C TYR A 77 -6.57 -2.08 -11.65
N GLN A 78 -7.00 -3.35 -11.56
CA GLN A 78 -6.58 -4.25 -10.49
C GLN A 78 -5.06 -4.51 -10.52
N ALA A 79 -4.48 -4.68 -11.71
CA ALA A 79 -3.06 -4.87 -11.91
C ALA A 79 -2.25 -3.62 -11.52
N ARG A 80 -2.65 -2.42 -11.95
CA ARG A 80 -1.99 -1.16 -11.57
C ARG A 80 -2.05 -0.91 -10.07
N MET A 81 -3.21 -1.15 -9.44
CA MET A 81 -3.37 -1.01 -8.00
C MET A 81 -2.44 -1.97 -7.25
N LEU A 82 -2.42 -3.25 -7.61
CA LEU A 82 -1.54 -4.23 -6.97
C LEU A 82 -0.06 -3.97 -7.26
N LEU A 83 0.29 -3.65 -8.50
CA LEU A 83 1.64 -3.32 -8.91
C LEU A 83 2.14 -2.08 -8.15
N SER A 84 1.32 -1.04 -7.98
CA SER A 84 1.70 0.15 -7.21
C SER A 84 2.07 -0.20 -5.76
N TRP A 85 1.30 -1.08 -5.10
CA TRP A 85 1.61 -1.57 -3.76
C TRP A 85 2.91 -2.40 -3.75
N LEU A 86 3.09 -3.27 -4.75
CA LEU A 86 4.32 -4.04 -4.97
C LEU A 86 5.51 -3.18 -5.44
N LEU A 87 5.33 -1.92 -5.79
CA LEU A 87 6.45 -1.03 -6.09
C LEU A 87 6.82 -0.22 -4.84
N VAL A 88 5.82 0.23 -4.07
CA VAL A 88 6.04 0.88 -2.76
C VAL A 88 6.85 0.00 -1.81
N GLU A 89 6.43 -1.25 -1.62
CA GLU A 89 7.10 -2.19 -0.72
C GLU A 89 8.49 -2.61 -1.27
N ASN A 90 8.78 -2.35 -2.56
CA ASN A 90 10.08 -2.59 -3.20
C ASN A 90 10.94 -1.31 -3.19
N ASN A 91 10.45 -0.26 -2.52
CA ASN A 91 11.02 1.07 -2.49
C ASN A 91 11.12 1.77 -3.87
N ASP A 92 10.45 1.26 -4.90
CA ASP A 92 10.29 1.92 -6.20
C ASP A 92 9.07 2.87 -6.15
N ILE A 93 9.26 3.99 -5.48
CA ILE A 93 8.18 4.97 -5.26
C ILE A 93 7.80 5.69 -6.56
N GLU A 94 8.75 5.85 -7.48
CA GLU A 94 8.50 6.49 -8.77
C GLU A 94 7.65 5.60 -9.68
N GLY A 95 7.99 4.31 -9.78
CA GLY A 95 7.18 3.34 -10.51
C GLY A 95 5.77 3.23 -9.94
N ALA A 96 5.63 3.20 -8.60
CA ALA A 96 4.33 3.15 -7.94
C ALA A 96 3.44 4.35 -8.28
N GLU A 97 4.00 5.56 -8.19
CA GLU A 97 3.29 6.79 -8.54
C GLU A 97 2.83 6.79 -10.00
N LEU A 98 3.68 6.33 -10.93
CA LEU A 98 3.32 6.24 -12.33
C LEU A 98 2.05 5.40 -12.51
N GLN A 99 1.99 4.21 -11.91
CA GLN A 99 0.81 3.34 -12.03
C GLN A 99 -0.46 3.96 -11.46
N LEU A 100 -0.35 4.67 -10.32
CA LEU A 100 -1.50 5.34 -9.69
C LEU A 100 -2.00 6.52 -10.52
N ARG A 101 -1.09 7.25 -11.18
CA ARG A 101 -1.47 8.33 -12.10
C ARG A 101 -2.19 7.79 -13.33
N GLU A 102 -1.73 6.68 -13.90
CA GLU A 102 -2.40 6.03 -15.02
C GLU A 102 -3.84 5.61 -14.64
N VAL A 103 -4.04 5.02 -13.45
CA VAL A 103 -5.39 4.71 -12.93
C VAL A 103 -6.28 5.97 -12.92
N LEU A 104 -5.80 7.08 -12.39
CA LEU A 104 -6.60 8.29 -12.29
C LEU A 104 -6.83 8.96 -13.66
N GLN A 105 -5.86 8.87 -14.58
CA GLN A 105 -5.97 9.40 -15.95
C GLN A 105 -6.93 8.59 -16.82
N GLU A 106 -7.04 7.28 -16.59
CA GLU A 106 -8.03 6.40 -17.23
C GLU A 106 -9.46 6.66 -16.71
N GLY A 107 -9.64 7.58 -15.75
CA GLY A 107 -10.94 8.06 -15.29
C GLY A 107 -11.53 7.28 -14.11
N PHE A 108 -10.73 6.43 -13.45
CA PHE A 108 -11.20 5.73 -12.26
C PHE A 108 -11.30 6.67 -11.05
N GLU A 109 -12.51 6.88 -10.57
CA GLU A 109 -12.77 7.55 -9.29
C GLU A 109 -12.47 6.60 -8.13
N SER A 110 -11.22 6.60 -7.67
CA SER A 110 -10.75 5.69 -6.62
C SER A 110 -10.13 6.45 -5.45
N PRO A 111 -10.80 6.53 -4.28
CA PRO A 111 -10.19 7.14 -3.10
C PRO A 111 -8.93 6.39 -2.65
N GLN A 112 -8.87 5.07 -2.89
CA GLN A 112 -7.67 4.27 -2.61
C GLN A 112 -6.51 4.71 -3.50
N ALA A 113 -6.73 4.90 -4.81
CA ALA A 113 -5.68 5.36 -5.73
C ALA A 113 -5.18 6.76 -5.36
N TRP A 114 -6.08 7.70 -5.07
CA TRP A 114 -5.72 9.03 -4.58
C TRP A 114 -4.92 9.00 -3.27
N SER A 115 -5.33 8.18 -2.30
CA SER A 115 -4.61 8.06 -1.03
C SER A 115 -3.21 7.45 -1.20
N ALA A 116 -3.07 6.43 -2.05
CA ALA A 116 -1.77 5.83 -2.36
C ALA A 116 -0.87 6.80 -3.15
N LEU A 117 -1.46 7.61 -4.04
CA LEU A 117 -0.73 8.63 -4.78
C LEU A 117 -0.18 9.69 -3.84
N GLY A 118 -0.99 10.15 -2.89
CA GLY A 118 -0.56 11.09 -1.85
C GLY A 118 0.63 10.55 -1.04
N TYR A 119 0.58 9.26 -0.67
CA TYR A 119 1.71 8.62 0.01
C TYR A 119 2.98 8.63 -0.84
N CYS A 120 2.90 8.25 -2.13
CA CYS A 120 4.06 8.25 -3.03
C CYS A 120 4.62 9.67 -3.26
N GLN A 121 3.76 10.67 -3.36
CA GLN A 121 4.15 12.06 -3.50
C GLN A 121 4.88 12.59 -2.26
N TRP A 122 4.36 12.30 -1.07
CA TRP A 122 5.01 12.64 0.19
C TRP A 122 6.38 11.97 0.34
N ARG A 123 6.47 10.65 0.07
CA ARG A 123 7.74 9.90 0.08
C ARG A 123 8.80 10.48 -0.86
N ARG A 124 8.37 11.18 -1.92
CA ARG A 124 9.23 11.90 -2.88
C ARG A 124 9.44 13.38 -2.52
N GLY A 125 9.04 13.82 -1.33
CA GLY A 125 9.20 15.20 -0.85
C GLY A 125 8.25 16.22 -1.48
N ARG A 126 7.20 15.78 -2.18
CA ARG A 126 6.21 16.66 -2.83
C ARG A 126 4.96 16.79 -1.97
N THR A 127 5.12 17.42 -0.80
CA THR A 127 4.09 17.54 0.24
C THR A 127 2.83 18.25 -0.24
N ASP A 128 2.94 19.32 -1.05
CA ASP A 128 1.76 20.05 -1.55
C ASP A 128 0.87 19.17 -2.44
N LEU A 129 1.49 18.37 -3.32
CA LEU A 129 0.77 17.41 -4.15
C LEU A 129 0.15 16.31 -3.30
N ALA A 130 0.86 15.84 -2.26
CA ALA A 130 0.33 14.83 -1.35
C ALA A 130 -0.94 15.30 -0.62
N LEU A 131 -0.94 16.55 -0.14
CA LEU A 131 -2.10 17.17 0.48
C LEU A 131 -3.28 17.25 -0.49
N GLU A 132 -3.03 17.63 -1.75
CA GLU A 132 -4.06 17.65 -2.79
C GLU A 132 -4.64 16.25 -3.03
N SER A 133 -3.78 15.25 -3.23
CA SER A 133 -4.21 13.86 -3.45
C SER A 133 -5.02 13.30 -2.28
N TYR A 134 -4.62 13.55 -1.03
CA TYR A 134 -5.42 13.12 0.11
C TYR A 134 -6.76 13.85 0.21
N ARG A 135 -6.83 15.14 -0.16
CA ARG A 135 -8.11 15.87 -0.24
C ARG A 135 -9.02 15.30 -1.31
N GLU A 136 -8.49 14.93 -2.48
CA GLU A 136 -9.28 14.24 -3.52
C GLU A 136 -9.80 12.89 -3.03
N ALA A 137 -8.98 12.11 -2.32
CA ALA A 137 -9.44 10.87 -1.69
C ALA A 137 -10.60 11.12 -0.72
N LEU A 138 -10.50 12.14 0.14
CA LEU A 138 -11.55 12.48 1.11
C LEU A 138 -12.80 13.11 0.50
N LYS A 139 -12.73 13.68 -0.71
CA LYS A 139 -13.92 14.12 -1.45
C LYS A 139 -14.76 12.93 -1.93
N LEU A 140 -14.09 11.83 -2.31
CA LEU A 140 -14.74 10.61 -2.77
C LEU A 140 -15.21 9.73 -1.61
N ASP A 141 -14.40 9.68 -0.54
CA ASP A 141 -14.67 8.91 0.68
C ASP A 141 -14.09 9.63 1.90
N ASP A 142 -14.95 10.33 2.64
CA ASP A 142 -14.59 11.10 3.84
C ASP A 142 -14.09 10.23 5.01
N GLY A 143 -14.29 8.92 4.92
CA GLY A 143 -13.85 7.91 5.85
C GLY A 143 -12.56 7.21 5.44
N ASN A 144 -11.95 7.54 4.29
CA ASN A 144 -10.81 6.79 3.78
C ASN A 144 -9.64 6.81 4.79
N PRO A 145 -9.28 5.65 5.39
CA PRO A 145 -8.38 5.63 6.53
C PRO A 145 -6.95 6.04 6.17
N ASN A 146 -6.49 5.71 4.96
CA ASN A 146 -5.17 6.11 4.48
C ASN A 146 -5.08 7.63 4.25
N ALA A 147 -6.12 8.24 3.68
CA ALA A 147 -6.15 9.68 3.46
C ALA A 147 -6.31 10.46 4.77
N VAL A 148 -7.17 9.99 5.69
CA VAL A 148 -7.30 10.54 7.04
C VAL A 148 -5.95 10.49 7.78
N ASN A 149 -5.27 9.33 7.76
CA ASN A 149 -3.95 9.19 8.38
C ASN A 149 -2.91 10.11 7.72
N GLY A 150 -2.85 10.10 6.39
CA GLY A 150 -1.89 10.90 5.62
C GLY A 150 -2.02 12.40 5.91
N LEU A 151 -3.25 12.93 5.95
CA LEU A 151 -3.47 14.32 6.33
C LEU A 151 -3.10 14.60 7.79
N GLY A 152 -3.49 13.72 8.72
CA GLY A 152 -3.10 13.86 10.12
C GLY A 152 -1.59 13.91 10.31
N TYR A 153 -0.86 13.02 9.62
CA TYR A 153 0.60 12.98 9.62
C TYR A 153 1.22 14.26 9.06
N LEU A 154 0.73 14.75 7.91
CA LEU A 154 1.27 15.98 7.29
C LEU A 154 0.98 17.24 8.11
N LEU A 155 -0.17 17.30 8.80
CA LEU A 155 -0.47 18.38 9.75
C LEU A 155 0.47 18.34 10.97
N ALA A 156 0.69 17.14 11.52
CA ALA A 156 1.68 16.96 12.59
C ALA A 156 3.09 17.42 12.14
N ASP A 157 3.49 17.03 10.93
CA ASP A 157 4.84 17.30 10.45
C ASP A 157 5.09 18.77 10.09
N SER A 158 4.07 19.46 9.58
CA SER A 158 4.11 20.92 9.40
C SER A 158 4.00 21.69 10.72
N GLY A 159 3.45 21.07 11.77
CA GLY A 159 3.12 21.74 13.03
C GLY A 159 1.86 22.59 12.96
N GLU A 160 1.11 22.48 11.86
CA GLU A 160 -0.18 23.14 11.68
C GLU A 160 -1.26 22.38 12.44
N ASP A 161 -2.00 23.11 13.30
CA ASP A 161 -3.10 22.58 14.11
C ASP A 161 -2.81 21.21 14.77
N PRO A 162 -1.95 21.17 15.81
CA PRO A 162 -1.58 19.92 16.48
C PRO A 162 -2.77 19.12 17.04
N LEU A 163 -3.88 19.79 17.36
CA LEU A 163 -5.09 19.11 17.83
C LEU A 163 -5.79 18.39 16.68
N ALA A 164 -5.98 19.05 15.53
CA ALA A 164 -6.54 18.41 14.35
C ALA A 164 -5.68 17.23 13.86
N ALA A 165 -4.35 17.37 13.91
CA ALA A 165 -3.43 16.28 13.56
C ALA A 165 -3.65 15.03 14.44
N ILE A 166 -3.75 15.21 15.76
CA ILE A 166 -4.01 14.11 16.70
C ILE A 166 -5.38 13.46 16.42
N GLU A 167 -6.43 14.26 16.22
CA GLU A 167 -7.77 13.73 15.99
C GLU A 167 -7.86 12.89 14.70
N LEU A 168 -7.23 13.36 13.62
CA LEU A 168 -7.17 12.61 12.37
C LEU A 168 -6.40 11.30 12.53
N CYS A 169 -5.19 11.34 13.11
CA CYS A 169 -4.41 10.12 13.35
C CYS A 169 -5.14 9.14 14.30
N ARG A 170 -5.85 9.65 15.31
CA ARG A 170 -6.66 8.82 16.21
C ARG A 170 -7.80 8.13 15.47
N LYS A 171 -8.55 8.87 14.63
CA LYS A 171 -9.61 8.30 13.79
C LYS A 171 -9.07 7.18 12.88
N ALA A 172 -7.88 7.34 12.32
CA ALA A 172 -7.24 6.29 11.53
C ALA A 172 -6.93 5.03 12.37
N VAL A 173 -6.35 5.20 13.57
CA VAL A 173 -6.08 4.09 14.51
C VAL A 173 -7.38 3.38 14.94
N GLU A 174 -8.46 4.11 15.19
CA GLU A 174 -9.76 3.54 15.53
C GLU A 174 -10.35 2.70 14.39
N THR A 175 -10.09 3.10 13.14
CA THR A 175 -10.58 2.40 11.95
C THR A 175 -9.82 1.09 11.67
N ALA A 176 -8.51 1.09 11.91
CA ALA A 176 -7.67 -0.11 11.76
C ALA A 176 -6.70 -0.25 12.96
N PRO A 177 -7.18 -0.78 14.10
CA PRO A 177 -6.39 -0.94 15.32
C PRO A 177 -5.25 -1.94 15.20
N GLU A 178 -5.00 -2.56 14.07
CA GLU A 178 -3.86 -3.45 13.81
C GLU A 178 -2.81 -2.79 12.90
N ASN A 179 -3.12 -1.61 12.36
CA ASN A 179 -2.20 -0.90 11.48
C ASN A 179 -1.16 -0.09 12.28
N MET A 180 0.08 -0.58 12.30
CA MET A 180 1.17 0.05 13.05
C MET A 180 1.65 1.37 12.43
N ALA A 181 1.45 1.60 11.14
CA ALA A 181 1.76 2.89 10.51
C ALA A 181 0.82 3.99 11.01
N TYR A 182 -0.44 3.65 11.32
CA TYR A 182 -1.39 4.62 11.90
C TYR A 182 -1.04 4.93 13.36
N ARG A 183 -0.60 3.92 14.13
CA ARG A 183 -0.09 4.15 15.49
C ARG A 183 1.17 5.00 15.49
N ASP A 184 2.07 4.77 14.55
CA ASP A 184 3.25 5.60 14.36
C ASP A 184 2.87 7.06 14.09
N SER A 185 1.95 7.29 13.15
CA SER A 185 1.45 8.63 12.81
C SER A 185 0.79 9.32 14.02
N LEU A 186 0.03 8.58 14.85
CA LEU A 186 -0.53 9.11 16.09
C LEU A 186 0.56 9.45 17.11
N GLY A 187 1.55 8.58 17.28
CA GLY A 187 2.71 8.84 18.14
C GLY A 187 3.47 10.10 17.71
N TRP A 188 3.70 10.26 16.41
CA TRP A 188 4.32 11.46 15.84
C TRP A 188 3.47 12.71 16.10
N ALA A 189 2.16 12.67 15.85
CA ALA A 189 1.26 13.78 16.13
C ALA A 189 1.24 14.20 17.60
N LEU A 190 1.22 13.23 18.52
CA LEU A 190 1.28 13.47 19.96
C LEU A 190 2.60 14.14 20.36
N PHE A 191 3.73 13.69 19.80
CA PHE A 191 5.03 14.30 20.04
C PHE A 191 5.06 15.76 19.57
N ARG A 192 4.59 16.02 18.34
CA ARG A 192 4.53 17.37 17.77
C ARG A 192 3.59 18.30 18.54
N ALA A 193 2.63 17.76 19.27
CA ALA A 193 1.77 18.50 20.20
C ALA A 193 2.33 18.62 21.64
N GLY A 194 3.57 18.18 21.89
CA GLY A 194 4.22 18.25 23.20
C GLY A 194 3.80 17.14 24.19
N LYS A 195 3.04 16.14 23.75
CA LYS A 195 2.59 15.00 24.56
C LYS A 195 3.59 13.84 24.51
N THR A 196 4.83 14.12 24.89
CA THR A 196 5.99 13.22 24.73
C THR A 196 5.78 11.83 25.35
N SER A 197 5.25 11.74 26.57
CA SER A 197 5.05 10.43 27.23
C SER A 197 4.03 9.56 26.52
N GLU A 198 2.93 10.15 26.00
CA GLU A 198 1.94 9.41 25.19
C GLU A 198 2.56 9.00 23.85
N ALA A 199 3.34 9.87 23.22
CA ALA A 199 4.03 9.55 21.98
C ALA A 199 4.97 8.34 22.12
N ILE A 200 5.77 8.29 23.18
CA ILE A 200 6.67 7.15 23.47
C ILE A 200 5.88 5.85 23.61
N TYR A 201 4.72 5.87 24.27
CA TYR A 201 3.86 4.70 24.41
C TYR A 201 3.46 4.16 23.03
N TYR A 202 2.84 4.99 22.19
CA TYR A 202 2.34 4.56 20.88
C TYR A 202 3.45 4.13 19.92
N LEU A 203 4.58 4.87 19.89
CA LEU A 203 5.72 4.54 19.04
C LEU A 203 6.42 3.25 19.51
N THR A 204 6.49 3.00 20.82
CA THR A 204 7.03 1.75 21.37
C THR A 204 6.14 0.55 21.02
N GLU A 205 4.81 0.70 21.11
CA GLU A 205 3.88 -0.34 20.67
C GLU A 205 4.02 -0.62 19.17
N ALA A 206 4.06 0.43 18.34
CA ALA A 206 4.20 0.31 16.90
C ALA A 206 5.50 -0.42 16.51
N LEU A 207 6.63 -0.02 17.10
CA LEU A 207 7.94 -0.64 16.83
C LEU A 207 8.02 -2.08 17.36
N SER A 208 7.38 -2.39 18.49
CA SER A 208 7.36 -3.76 19.03
C SER A 208 6.65 -4.74 18.09
N ASN A 209 5.65 -4.27 17.35
CA ASN A 209 4.94 -5.06 16.34
C ASN A 209 5.63 -5.03 14.95
N ARG A 210 6.48 -4.03 14.69
CA ARG A 210 7.28 -3.91 13.47
C ARG A 210 8.74 -3.57 13.78
N PRO A 211 9.51 -4.52 14.35
CA PRO A 211 10.85 -4.24 14.88
C PRO A 211 11.90 -3.83 13.84
N GLY A 212 11.63 -4.04 12.54
CA GLY A 212 12.49 -3.65 11.42
C GLY A 212 12.06 -2.38 10.69
N ASP A 213 11.07 -1.64 11.19
CA ASP A 213 10.58 -0.42 10.53
C ASP A 213 11.44 0.79 10.93
N ASP A 214 12.32 1.21 10.01
CA ASP A 214 13.25 2.32 10.23
C ASP A 214 12.56 3.67 10.42
N ILE A 215 11.35 3.86 9.87
CA ILE A 215 10.59 5.10 10.04
C ILE A 215 10.11 5.21 11.49
N ILE A 216 9.45 4.17 11.99
CA ILE A 216 8.94 4.12 13.37
C ILE A 216 10.10 4.24 14.37
N LYS A 217 11.20 3.53 14.10
CA LYS A 217 12.42 3.63 14.90
C LYS A 217 12.96 5.05 14.93
N GLY A 218 13.06 5.72 13.78
CA GLY A 218 13.51 7.10 13.66
C GLY A 218 12.64 8.09 14.43
N HIS A 219 11.31 7.95 14.34
CA HIS A 219 10.39 8.76 15.15
C HIS A 219 10.61 8.53 16.64
N LEU A 220 10.69 7.27 17.10
CA LEU A 220 10.90 6.97 18.53
C LEU A 220 12.22 7.53 19.06
N GLU A 221 13.29 7.46 18.27
CA GLU A 221 14.59 8.06 18.60
C GLU A 221 14.51 9.58 18.68
N ALA A 222 13.80 10.24 17.76
CA ALA A 222 13.56 11.69 17.79
C ALA A 222 12.79 12.13 19.05
N VAL A 223 11.76 11.36 19.46
CA VAL A 223 10.99 11.66 20.69
C VAL A 223 11.86 11.51 21.94
N ARG A 224 12.63 10.42 22.04
CA ARG A 224 13.48 10.15 23.21
C ARG A 224 14.64 11.12 23.37
N THR A 225 15.23 11.58 22.27
CA THR A 225 16.30 12.59 22.31
C THR A 225 15.77 13.96 22.75
N HIS A 226 14.53 14.31 22.40
CA HIS A 226 13.88 15.53 22.88
C HIS A 226 13.53 15.49 24.38
N GLU A 227 13.26 14.29 24.94
CA GLU A 227 12.98 14.10 26.37
C GLU A 227 14.23 14.26 27.26
N GLN A 228 15.44 14.18 26.70
CA GLN A 228 16.70 14.32 27.43
C GLN A 228 17.43 15.66 27.15
N PRO A 229 16.89 16.83 27.52
CA PRO A 229 17.70 18.04 27.59
C PRO A 229 18.52 18.00 28.88
N ASP A 230 19.81 17.67 28.77
CA ASP A 230 20.84 17.78 29.81
C ASP A 230 20.68 16.93 31.10
N SER A 231 21.03 15.64 31.01
CA SER A 231 21.65 14.93 32.14
C SER A 231 23.18 14.99 32.04
N LYS A 232 23.73 16.20 31.91
CA LYS A 232 25.15 16.48 32.15
C LYS A 232 25.27 17.41 33.35
N ILE A 233 25.54 16.82 34.52
CA ILE A 233 26.28 17.45 35.62
C ILE A 233 27.38 16.47 36.01
#